data_AF-A0A848ZH74-F1
#
_entry.id   AF-A0A848ZH74-F1
#
_cell.length_a   1.000
_cell.length_b   1.000
_cell.length_c   1.000
_cell.angle_alpha   90.00
_cell.angle_beta   90.00
_cell.angle_gamma   90.00
#
_symmetry.space_group_name_H-M   'P 1'
#
loop_
_entity.id
_entity.type
_entity.pdbx_description
1 polymer ?
#
loop_
_entity_poly.entity_id
_entity_poly.type
_entity_poly.pdbx_seq_one_letter_code
_entity_poly.pdbx_strand_id
1 'polypeptide(L)'
;MNTKISIVVCVTLLLVGVLFWPTLYRYEEMDFQGLPSLVRINRLTGHTEYYMLGQWVAERPQKKEKASQPLPSVEKALVIGKATLDGRMFNGQIYNGSDWTLTSVTFRVVAKEKSGSVRWDRKFKEITRLNPLAASYFSVTVTETEGIGSFDWHIDEALGYEGR
;
A
#
# COMPACT_ATOMS: atom_id res chain seq x y z
N MET A 1 -43.30 -34.36 -38.32
CA MET A 1 -43.21 -33.72 -36.99
C MET A 1 -44.28 -32.65 -36.91
N ASN A 2 -45.14 -32.69 -35.89
CA ASN A 2 -46.33 -31.82 -35.83
C ASN A 2 -45.88 -30.38 -35.58
N THR A 3 -46.21 -29.43 -36.47
CA THR A 3 -45.74 -28.02 -36.40
C THR A 3 -46.04 -27.36 -35.05
N LYS A 4 -47.14 -27.75 -34.40
CA LYS A 4 -47.50 -27.29 -33.04
C LYS A 4 -46.50 -27.75 -31.97
N ILE A 5 -45.99 -28.98 -32.07
CA ILE A 5 -45.01 -29.53 -31.12
C ILE A 5 -43.67 -28.82 -31.29
N SER A 6 -43.24 -28.56 -32.53
CA SER A 6 -42.00 -27.83 -32.81
C SER A 6 -42.03 -26.41 -32.27
N ILE A 7 -43.16 -25.70 -32.38
CA ILE A 7 -43.32 -24.35 -31.81
C ILE A 7 -43.19 -24.39 -30.28
N VAL A 8 -43.86 -25.33 -29.61
CA VAL A 8 -43.81 -25.46 -28.15
C VAL A 8 -42.39 -25.77 -27.66
N VAL A 9 -41.67 -26.66 -28.35
CA VAL A 9 -40.26 -26.97 -28.02
C VAL A 9 -39.37 -25.74 -28.18
N CYS A 10 -39.50 -25.00 -29.30
CA CYS A 10 -38.69 -23.80 -29.54
C CYS A 10 -38.96 -22.71 -28.49
N VAL A 11 -40.22 -22.45 -28.15
CA VAL A 11 -40.59 -21.47 -27.11
C VAL A 11 -40.04 -21.90 -25.75
N THR A 12 -40.13 -23.18 -25.41
CA THR A 12 -39.62 -23.71 -24.14
C THR A 12 -38.10 -23.57 -24.05
N LEU A 13 -37.37 -23.89 -25.12
CA LEU A 13 -35.91 -23.71 -25.18
C LEU A 13 -35.51 -22.23 -25.11
N LEU A 14 -36.29 -21.32 -25.69
CA LEU A 14 -36.09 -19.87 -25.57
C LEU A 14 -36.29 -19.39 -24.13
N LEU A 15 -37.36 -19.85 -23.47
CA LEU A 15 -37.63 -19.50 -22.08
C LEU A 15 -36.56 -20.05 -21.14
N VAL A 16 -36.13 -21.30 -21.32
CA VAL A 16 -35.00 -21.87 -20.57
C VAL A 16 -33.72 -21.08 -20.86
N GLY A 17 -33.47 -20.76 -22.13
CA GLY A 17 -32.33 -19.95 -22.54
C GLY A 17 -32.29 -18.59 -21.86
N VAL A 18 -33.42 -17.89 -21.74
CA VAL A 18 -33.51 -16.56 -21.09
C VAL A 18 -33.45 -16.66 -19.57
N LEU A 19 -34.13 -17.64 -18.97
CA LEU A 19 -34.21 -17.79 -17.50
C LEU A 19 -32.92 -18.34 -16.89
N PHE A 20 -32.20 -19.18 -17.63
CA PHE A 20 -30.92 -19.75 -17.21
C PHE A 20 -29.72 -19.09 -17.90
N TRP A 21 -29.95 -18.04 -18.71
CA TRP A 21 -28.82 -17.26 -19.22
C TRP A 21 -28.11 -16.63 -18.03
N PRO A 22 -26.79 -16.82 -17.89
CA PRO A 22 -26.05 -16.11 -16.87
C PRO A 22 -26.23 -14.61 -17.12
N THR A 23 -26.71 -13.88 -16.11
CA THR A 23 -26.76 -12.42 -16.16
C THR A 23 -25.41 -11.89 -16.64
N LEU A 24 -25.41 -10.91 -17.55
CA LEU A 24 -24.19 -10.35 -18.15
C LEU A 24 -23.12 -10.01 -17.09
N TYR A 25 -23.58 -9.64 -15.89
CA TYR A 25 -22.75 -9.37 -14.73
C TYR A 25 -22.85 -10.48 -13.69
N ARG A 26 -21.71 -10.84 -13.11
CA ARG A 26 -21.59 -11.55 -11.83
C ARG A 26 -21.32 -10.51 -10.75
N TYR A 27 -22.01 -10.59 -9.62
CA TYR A 27 -21.79 -9.71 -8.48
C TYR A 27 -21.05 -10.46 -7.39
N GLU A 28 -20.04 -9.83 -6.81
CA GLU A 28 -19.22 -10.38 -5.73
C GLU A 28 -18.98 -9.32 -4.67
N GLU A 29 -18.80 -9.75 -3.43
CA GLU A 29 -18.30 -8.90 -2.35
C GLU A 29 -16.79 -9.12 -2.26
N MET A 30 -16.02 -8.04 -2.34
CA MET A 30 -14.57 -8.08 -2.19
C MET A 30 -14.14 -7.11 -1.09
N ASP A 31 -13.12 -7.51 -0.34
CA ASP A 31 -12.49 -6.64 0.64
C ASP A 31 -11.46 -5.73 -0.08
N PHE A 32 -11.69 -4.42 -0.03
CA PHE A 32 -10.73 -3.42 -0.50
C PHE A 32 -10.26 -2.58 0.67
N GLN A 33 -9.03 -2.79 1.12
CA GLN A 33 -8.40 -2.06 2.24
C GLN A 33 -9.18 -2.15 3.57
N GLY A 34 -9.82 -3.28 3.85
CA GLY A 34 -10.59 -3.51 5.08
C GLY A 34 -12.03 -3.02 5.01
N LEU A 35 -12.50 -2.60 3.83
CA LEU A 35 -13.88 -2.18 3.59
C LEU A 35 -14.55 -3.14 2.59
N PRO A 36 -15.72 -3.72 2.92
CA PRO A 36 -16.47 -4.54 1.99
C PRO A 36 -16.97 -3.67 0.84
N SER A 37 -16.63 -4.05 -0.39
CA SER A 37 -17.04 -3.38 -1.61
C SER A 37 -17.80 -4.35 -2.52
N LEU A 38 -18.94 -3.89 -3.04
CA LEU A 38 -19.68 -4.64 -4.04
C LEU A 38 -19.03 -4.46 -5.40
N VAL A 39 -18.71 -5.57 -6.04
CA VAL A 39 -18.05 -5.65 -7.33
C VAL A 39 -19.00 -6.28 -8.33
N ARG A 40 -19.04 -5.76 -9.55
CA ARG A 40 -19.66 -6.44 -10.69
C ARG A 40 -18.63 -6.73 -11.77
N ILE A 41 -18.66 -7.95 -12.27
CA ILE A 41 -17.73 -8.45 -13.27
C ILE A 41 -18.54 -8.80 -14.51
N ASN A 42 -18.24 -8.16 -15.63
CA ASN A 42 -18.84 -8.50 -16.92
C ASN A 42 -18.31 -9.89 -17.34
N ARG A 43 -19.20 -10.87 -17.49
CA ARG A 43 -18.84 -12.26 -17.78
C ARG A 43 -18.28 -12.48 -19.19
N LEU A 44 -18.51 -11.55 -20.11
CA LEU A 44 -18.01 -11.62 -21.49
C LEU A 44 -16.64 -10.96 -21.65
N THR A 45 -16.43 -9.81 -20.98
CA THR A 45 -15.20 -9.02 -21.15
C THR A 45 -14.21 -9.18 -20.00
N GLY A 46 -14.66 -9.70 -18.85
CA GLY A 46 -13.87 -9.71 -17.61
C GLY A 46 -13.72 -8.33 -16.97
N HIS A 47 -14.37 -7.28 -17.49
CA HIS A 47 -14.28 -5.95 -16.90
C HIS A 47 -14.95 -5.90 -15.52
N THR A 48 -14.20 -5.33 -14.58
CA THR A 48 -14.58 -5.19 -13.18
C THR A 48 -14.95 -3.75 -12.87
N GLU A 49 -16.08 -3.56 -12.21
CA GLU A 49 -16.55 -2.27 -11.72
C GLU A 49 -16.92 -2.38 -10.24
N TYR A 50 -16.60 -1.35 -9.47
CA TYR A 50 -16.89 -1.25 -8.04
C TYR A 50 -18.07 -0.33 -7.80
N TYR A 51 -18.91 -0.65 -6.81
CA TYR A 51 -19.98 0.23 -6.38
C TYR A 51 -19.45 1.24 -5.37
N MET A 52 -19.33 2.50 -5.79
CA MET A 52 -18.87 3.60 -4.95
C MET A 52 -19.80 4.80 -5.10
N LEU A 53 -20.19 5.42 -3.98
CA LEU A 53 -21.00 6.66 -3.96
C LEU A 53 -22.27 6.60 -4.83
N GLY A 54 -22.94 5.43 -4.86
CA GLY A 54 -24.18 5.24 -5.64
C GLY A 54 -23.96 4.97 -7.13
N GLN A 55 -22.72 4.80 -7.58
CA GLN A 55 -22.37 4.59 -8.99
C GLN A 55 -21.41 3.41 -9.17
N TRP A 56 -21.50 2.78 -10.34
CA TRP A 56 -20.54 1.79 -10.77
C TRP A 56 -19.35 2.49 -11.42
N VAL A 57 -18.17 2.30 -10.83
CA VAL A 57 -16.94 2.93 -11.29
C VAL A 57 -16.01 1.82 -11.78
N ALA A 58 -15.54 1.95 -13.02
CA ALA A 58 -14.55 1.04 -13.58
C ALA A 58 -13.33 0.97 -12.68
N GLU A 59 -12.78 -0.23 -12.52
CA GLU A 59 -11.47 -0.43 -11.91
C GLU A 59 -10.48 0.52 -12.59
N ARG A 60 -10.06 1.57 -11.88
CA ARG A 60 -8.93 2.36 -12.35
C ARG A 60 -7.76 1.40 -12.38
N PRO A 61 -6.97 1.34 -13.46
CA PRO A 61 -5.78 0.51 -13.46
C PRO A 61 -5.00 0.88 -12.21
N GLN A 62 -4.85 -0.06 -11.28
CA GLN A 62 -3.97 0.12 -10.14
C GLN A 62 -2.63 0.50 -10.77
N LYS A 63 -2.23 1.75 -10.56
CA LYS A 63 -0.97 2.26 -11.09
C LYS A 63 0.08 1.34 -10.50
N LYS A 64 0.61 0.39 -11.29
CA LYS A 64 1.62 -0.58 -10.84
C LYS A 64 2.64 0.22 -10.04
N GLU A 65 2.64 0.01 -8.73
CA GLU A 65 3.59 0.70 -7.89
C GLU A 65 4.97 0.32 -8.42
N LYS A 66 5.75 1.33 -8.83
CA LYS A 66 7.11 1.07 -9.31
C LYS A 66 7.81 0.25 -8.24
N ALA A 67 8.45 -0.85 -8.67
CA ALA A 67 9.18 -1.70 -7.75
C ALA A 67 10.17 -0.84 -6.98
N SER A 68 10.05 -0.86 -5.66
CA SER A 68 10.94 -0.11 -4.80
C SER A 68 12.29 -0.81 -4.74
N GLN A 69 13.36 -0.04 -4.91
CA GLN A 69 14.74 -0.52 -4.88
C GLN A 69 15.59 0.35 -3.96
N PRO A 70 16.71 -0.18 -3.43
CA PRO A 70 17.64 0.61 -2.65
C PRO A 70 18.15 1.81 -3.44
N LEU A 71 18.16 2.98 -2.79
CA LEU A 71 18.76 4.17 -3.39
C LEU A 71 20.26 3.94 -3.61
N PRO A 72 20.82 4.42 -4.74
CA PRO A 72 22.26 4.53 -4.92
C PRO A 72 22.90 5.31 -3.77
N SER A 73 24.15 5.01 -3.43
CA SER A 73 24.82 5.61 -2.27
C SER A 73 24.87 7.14 -2.32
N VAL A 74 25.00 7.72 -3.53
CA VAL A 74 25.00 9.17 -3.75
C VAL A 74 23.63 9.77 -3.41
N GLU A 75 22.55 9.18 -3.91
CA GLU A 75 21.18 9.62 -3.62
C GLU A 75 20.81 9.45 -2.14
N LYS A 76 21.23 8.33 -1.54
CA LYS A 76 21.00 8.08 -0.11
C LYS A 76 21.64 9.15 0.77
N ALA A 77 22.81 9.67 0.38
CA ALA A 77 23.50 10.72 1.13
C ALA A 77 22.75 12.06 1.13
N LEU A 78 21.82 12.26 0.18
CA LEU A 78 20.95 13.44 0.11
C LEU A 78 19.71 13.30 1.00
N VAL A 79 19.43 12.10 1.54
CA VAL A 79 18.37 11.89 2.51
C VAL A 79 18.92 12.20 3.89
N ILE A 80 18.38 13.25 4.51
CA ILE A 80 18.82 13.74 5.81
C ILE A 80 17.64 13.79 6.78
N GLY A 81 17.91 13.77 8.08
CA GLY A 81 16.85 13.92 9.06
C GLY A 81 17.33 14.45 10.40
N LYS A 82 16.37 14.85 11.20
CA LYS A 82 16.54 15.24 12.61
C LYS A 82 15.56 14.42 13.42
N ALA A 83 16.05 13.78 14.47
CA ALA A 83 15.23 12.90 15.29
C ALA A 83 15.53 13.09 16.78
N THR A 84 14.52 12.84 17.58
CA THR A 84 14.57 12.85 19.04
C THR A 84 13.99 11.55 19.56
N LEU A 85 14.55 11.06 20.66
CA LEU A 85 13.97 9.97 21.44
C LEU A 85 13.38 10.58 22.71
N ASP A 86 12.05 10.68 22.76
CA ASP A 86 11.30 11.22 23.90
C ASP A 86 10.35 10.17 24.46
N GLY A 87 10.55 9.81 25.74
CA GLY A 87 9.79 8.75 26.38
C GLY A 87 9.88 7.43 25.61
N ARG A 88 8.78 7.01 24.99
CA ARG A 88 8.67 5.78 24.17
C ARG A 88 8.59 6.06 22.67
N MET A 89 8.89 7.27 22.23
CA MET A 89 8.72 7.70 20.85
C MET A 89 10.06 8.12 20.25
N PHE A 90 10.46 7.46 19.16
CA PHE A 90 11.51 7.92 18.27
C PHE A 90 10.85 8.62 17.09
N ASN A 91 10.95 9.95 17.06
CA ASN A 91 10.23 10.76 16.08
C ASN A 91 11.09 11.90 15.55
N GLY A 92 10.64 12.48 14.45
CA GLY A 92 11.44 13.51 13.80
C GLY A 92 10.94 13.88 12.43
N GLN A 93 11.78 14.62 11.73
CA GLN A 93 11.57 14.99 10.33
C GLN A 93 12.67 14.36 9.47
N ILE A 94 12.25 13.84 8.33
CA ILE A 94 13.13 13.38 7.27
C ILE A 94 12.91 14.27 6.05
N TYR A 95 14.00 14.67 5.41
CA TYR A 95 14.01 15.43 4.18
C TYR A 95 14.65 14.58 3.08
N ASN A 96 13.95 14.47 1.97
CA ASN A 96 14.43 13.81 0.78
C ASN A 96 15.05 14.82 -0.17
N GLY A 97 16.38 14.97 -0.13
CA GLY A 97 17.11 15.83 -1.06
C GLY A 97 17.42 15.19 -2.42
N SER A 98 16.99 13.95 -2.65
CA SER A 98 17.23 13.20 -3.91
C SER A 98 16.12 13.46 -4.94
N ASP A 99 16.38 13.09 -6.20
CA ASP A 99 15.39 13.08 -7.28
C ASP A 99 14.48 11.83 -7.25
N TRP A 100 14.66 10.97 -6.24
CA TRP A 100 13.89 9.74 -6.09
C TRP A 100 12.67 9.96 -5.23
N THR A 101 11.58 9.24 -5.52
CA THR A 101 10.48 9.11 -4.57
C THR A 101 10.83 8.01 -3.58
N LEU A 102 10.99 8.36 -2.31
CA LEU A 102 11.16 7.36 -1.25
C LEU A 102 9.83 6.67 -0.98
N THR A 103 9.90 5.38 -0.71
CA THR A 103 8.76 4.56 -0.28
C THR A 103 8.96 3.99 1.12
N SER A 104 10.21 3.87 1.56
CA SER A 104 10.53 3.41 2.91
C SER A 104 11.92 3.86 3.33
N VAL A 105 12.08 4.13 4.63
CA VAL A 105 13.36 4.47 5.24
C VAL A 105 13.55 3.61 6.47
N THR A 106 14.74 3.01 6.59
CA THR A 106 15.16 2.23 7.75
C THR A 106 16.13 3.05 8.59
N PHE A 107 15.75 3.34 9.82
CA PHE A 107 16.57 4.02 10.82
C PHE A 107 17.26 2.98 11.69
N ARG A 108 18.58 3.10 11.89
CA ARG A 108 19.28 2.38 12.95
C ARG A 108 19.44 3.30 14.15
N VAL A 109 18.97 2.85 15.30
CA VAL A 109 19.01 3.60 16.56
C VAL A 109 19.75 2.77 17.60
N VAL A 110 20.74 3.39 18.24
CA VAL A 110 21.56 2.79 19.29
C VAL A 110 21.31 3.55 20.58
N ALA A 111 20.64 2.93 21.55
CA ALA A 111 20.42 3.52 22.85
C ALA A 111 21.49 3.09 23.85
N LYS A 112 21.97 4.05 24.63
CA LYS A 112 23.01 3.83 25.65
C LYS A 112 22.51 4.24 27.02
N GLU A 113 22.93 3.49 28.03
CA GLU A 113 22.70 3.83 29.43
C GLU A 113 23.56 5.02 29.86
N LYS A 114 23.32 5.54 31.07
CA LYS A 114 24.14 6.62 31.64
C LYS A 114 25.62 6.26 31.81
N SER A 115 25.93 4.97 31.94
CA SER A 115 27.30 4.42 31.98
C SER A 115 27.99 4.42 30.62
N GLY A 116 27.26 4.65 29.53
CA GLY A 116 27.74 4.55 28.15
C GLY A 116 27.65 3.15 27.53
N SER A 117 27.23 2.13 28.28
CA SER A 117 26.96 0.79 27.72
C SER A 117 25.79 0.84 26.73
N VAL A 118 25.89 0.07 25.65
CA VAL A 118 24.78 -0.11 24.70
C VAL A 118 23.70 -0.94 25.38
N ARG A 119 22.51 -0.36 25.52
CA ARG A 119 21.34 -1.06 26.02
C ARG A 119 20.69 -1.88 24.91
N TRP A 120 20.53 -1.26 23.74
CA TRP A 120 20.05 -1.93 22.55
C TRP A 120 20.48 -1.18 21.27
N ASP A 121 20.50 -1.93 20.17
CA ASP A 121 20.76 -1.47 18.81
C ASP A 121 19.70 -2.09 17.90
N ARG A 122 18.83 -1.25 17.34
CA ARG A 122 17.63 -1.70 16.62
C ARG A 122 17.46 -0.94 15.32
N LYS A 123 16.84 -1.63 14.36
CA LYS A 123 16.42 -1.05 13.08
C LYS A 123 14.91 -0.87 13.05
N PHE A 124 14.47 0.32 12.65
CA PHE A 124 13.08 0.69 12.54
C PHE A 124 12.78 1.08 11.10
N LYS A 125 11.81 0.40 10.49
CA LYS A 125 11.40 0.66 9.12
C LYS A 125 10.12 1.49 9.13
N GLU A 126 10.21 2.70 8.58
CA GLU A 126 9.06 3.56 8.33
C GLU A 126 8.66 3.47 6.86
N ILE A 127 7.37 3.34 6.60
CA ILE A 127 6.82 3.36 5.23
C ILE A 127 6.26 4.77 5.01
N THR A 128 6.96 5.56 4.21
CA THR A 128 6.51 6.89 3.81
C THR A 128 6.71 7.06 2.32
N ARG A 129 5.66 7.53 1.63
CA ARG A 129 5.81 8.06 0.28
C ARG A 129 6.28 9.49 0.41
N LEU A 130 7.57 9.69 0.20
CA LEU A 130 8.18 11.01 0.25
C LEU A 130 8.67 11.41 -1.14
N ASN A 131 8.03 12.42 -1.70
CA ASN A 131 8.39 12.96 -3.00
C ASN A 131 9.82 13.56 -2.98
N PRO A 132 10.45 13.71 -4.16
CA PRO A 132 11.67 14.48 -4.30
C PRO A 132 11.55 15.86 -3.67
N LEU A 133 12.64 16.33 -3.05
CA LEU A 133 12.76 17.66 -2.44
C LEU A 133 11.68 17.99 -1.40
N ALA A 134 11.11 16.97 -0.75
CA ALA A 134 10.05 17.12 0.24
C ALA A 134 10.49 16.62 1.62
N ALA A 135 9.83 17.13 2.66
CA ALA A 135 9.99 16.66 4.04
C ALA A 135 8.73 15.94 4.53
N SER A 136 8.92 14.94 5.40
CA SER A 136 7.85 14.27 6.12
C SER A 136 8.21 14.13 7.59
N TYR A 137 7.19 14.13 8.44
CA TYR A 137 7.30 13.68 9.81
C TYR A 137 7.30 12.14 9.86
N PHE A 138 7.97 11.56 10.85
CA PHE A 138 7.88 10.14 11.20
C PHE A 138 7.77 9.98 12.72
N SER A 139 7.19 8.87 13.15
CA SER A 139 6.99 8.59 14.56
C SER A 139 6.91 7.09 14.81
N VAL A 140 7.90 6.55 15.52
CA VAL A 140 8.03 5.12 15.79
C VAL A 140 8.00 4.88 17.30
N THR A 141 7.16 3.95 17.73
CA THR A 141 7.13 3.51 19.12
C THR A 141 8.33 2.62 19.44
N VAL A 142 9.02 2.92 20.52
CA VAL A 142 10.20 2.20 21.01
C VAL A 142 9.93 1.67 22.42
N THR A 143 10.39 0.44 22.69
CA THR A 143 10.30 -0.21 24.01
C THR A 143 11.63 -0.08 24.78
N GLU A 144 11.59 -0.34 26.08
CA GLU A 144 12.77 -0.36 26.96
C GLU A 144 13.55 0.97 27.01
N THR A 145 12.82 2.08 27.13
CA THR A 145 13.42 3.42 27.17
C THR A 145 13.82 3.90 28.57
N GLU A 146 13.41 3.16 29.60
CA GLU A 146 13.82 3.42 30.98
C GLU A 146 15.33 3.25 31.15
N GLY A 147 15.98 4.24 31.76
CA GLY A 147 17.42 4.22 32.03
C GLY A 147 18.32 4.63 30.86
N ILE A 148 17.76 5.01 29.71
CA ILE A 148 18.53 5.58 28.60
C ILE A 148 19.13 6.93 29.03
N GLY A 149 20.44 7.07 28.87
CA GLY A 149 21.18 8.32 29.10
C GLY A 149 21.49 9.09 27.83
N SER A 150 21.70 8.38 26.72
CA SER A 150 21.95 8.98 25.40
C SER A 150 21.55 8.02 24.28
N PHE A 151 21.42 8.52 23.05
CA PHE A 151 21.18 7.69 21.88
C PHE A 151 21.91 8.26 20.66
N ASP A 152 22.28 7.38 19.75
CA ASP A 152 22.78 7.70 18.42
C ASP A 152 21.83 7.11 17.37
N TRP A 153 21.73 7.76 16.22
CA TRP A 153 20.95 7.21 15.11
C TRP A 153 21.48 7.63 13.76
N HIS A 154 21.14 6.85 12.73
CA HIS A 154 21.38 7.21 11.33
C HIS A 154 20.41 6.49 10.41
N ILE A 155 20.34 6.95 9.17
CA ILE A 155 19.62 6.28 8.10
C ILE A 155 20.49 5.14 7.58
N ASP A 156 20.04 3.91 7.82
CA ASP A 156 20.74 2.69 7.40
C ASP A 156 20.44 2.42 5.92
N GLU A 157 19.15 2.46 5.56
CA GLU A 157 18.64 2.15 4.22
C GLU A 157 17.52 3.12 3.82
N ALA A 158 17.47 3.47 2.53
CA ALA A 158 16.36 4.17 1.93
C ALA A 158 15.96 3.42 0.65
N LEU A 159 14.67 3.11 0.53
CA LEU A 159 14.10 2.42 -0.62
C LEU A 159 13.18 3.38 -1.37
N GLY A 160 13.22 3.34 -2.69
CA GLY A 160 12.40 4.20 -3.53
C GLY A 160 12.45 3.83 -4.99
N TYR A 161 11.97 4.74 -5.82
CA TYR A 161 12.08 4.66 -7.27
C TYR A 161 12.34 6.04 -7.85
N GLU A 162 13.02 6.07 -9.00
CA GLU A 162 13.31 7.31 -9.71
C GLU A 162 12.01 7.95 -10.23
N GLY A 163 11.84 9.24 -9.91
CA GLY A 163 10.77 10.06 -10.48
C GLY A 163 11.05 10.32 -11.95
N ARG A 164 10.07 10.06 -12.82
CA ARG A 164 10.06 10.58 -14.20
C ARG A 164 9.01 11.65 -14.26
#